data_AF-A0A7V8W7A9-F1
#
_entry.id   AF-A0A7V8W7A9-F1
#
_cell.length_a   1.000
_cell.length_b   1.000
_cell.length_c   1.000
_cell.angle_alpha   90.00
_cell.angle_beta   90.00
_cell.angle_gamma   90.00
#
_symmetry.space_group_name_H-M   'P 1'
#
loop_
_entity.id
_entity.type
_entity.pdbx_description
1 polymer ?
#
loop_
_entity_poly.entity_id
_entity_poly.type
_entity_poly.pdbx_seq_one_letter_code
_entity_poly.pdbx_strand_id
1 'polypeptide(L)' 'DRVALDAVAVALIRSYGAWPKVHGNTIWAQRQIKRAGELGLGVKGPNEMELLVTSLEPNDTEFARRAEAVRRDLLTV' A
#
# COMPACT_ATOMS: atom_id res chain seq x y z
N ASP A 1 -1.71 11.01 6.30
CA ASP A 1 -3.08 10.57 5.98
C ASP A 1 -3.30 9.17 6.57
N ARG A 2 -4.43 8.91 7.25
CA ARG A 2 -4.68 7.61 7.92
C ARG A 2 -5.05 6.51 6.92
N VAL A 3 -5.77 6.83 5.85
CA VAL A 3 -6.15 5.87 4.81
C VAL A 3 -4.92 5.47 3.99
N ALA A 4 -4.02 6.42 3.73
CA ALA A 4 -2.74 6.14 3.08
C ALA A 4 -1.88 5.16 3.90
N LEU A 5 -1.86 5.33 5.24
CA LEU A 5 -1.14 4.43 6.13
C LEU A 5 -1.70 3.00 6.06
N ASP A 6 -3.02 2.85 6.11
CA ASP A 6 -3.68 1.54 6.00
C ASP A 6 -3.40 0.88 4.65
N ALA A 7 -3.46 1.64 3.55
CA ALA A 7 -3.13 1.16 2.21
C ALA A 7 -1.69 0.64 2.11
N VAL A 8 -0.72 1.40 2.64
CA VAL A 8 0.70 1.02 2.68
C VAL A 8 0.91 -0.21 3.58
N ALA A 9 0.23 -0.30 4.72
CA ALA A 9 0.36 -1.44 5.64
C ALA A 9 -0.14 -2.74 5.00
N VAL A 10 -1.27 -2.69 4.28
CA VAL A 10 -1.80 -3.85 3.55
C VAL A 10 -0.82 -4.29 2.45
N ALA A 11 -0.30 -3.34 1.65
CA ALA A 11 0.71 -3.60 0.64
C ALA A 11 1.98 -4.24 1.24
N LEU A 12 2.43 -3.72 2.38
CA LEU A 12 3.61 -4.22 3.09
C LEU A 12 3.38 -5.67 3.53
N ILE A 13 2.24 -5.99 4.16
CA ILE A 13 1.90 -7.37 4.55
C ILE A 13 1.91 -8.30 3.33
N ARG A 14 1.32 -7.87 2.20
CA ARG A 14 1.32 -8.65 0.95
C ARG A 14 2.73 -8.91 0.41
N SER A 15 3.65 -7.98 0.58
CA SER A 15 5.05 -8.13 0.14
C SER A 15 5.83 -9.26 0.85
N TYR A 16 5.38 -9.70 2.04
CA TYR A 16 6.07 -10.73 2.85
C TYR A 16 5.60 -12.17 2.62
N GLY A 17 4.82 -12.46 1.58
CA GLY A 17 4.28 -13.81 1.34
C GLY A 17 2.81 -13.97 1.71
N ALA A 18 2.14 -12.84 1.92
CA ALA A 18 0.74 -12.60 1.64
C ALA A 18 -0.30 -13.42 2.44
N TRP A 19 -1.04 -12.71 3.29
CA TRP A 19 -2.02 -13.29 4.19
C TRP A 19 -3.35 -13.51 3.45
N PRO A 20 -3.98 -14.70 3.47
CA PRO A 20 -5.21 -14.99 2.71
C PRO A 20 -6.33 -13.95 2.87
N LYS A 21 -6.41 -13.32 4.05
CA LYS A 21 -7.42 -12.30 4.37
C LYS A 21 -7.27 -10.98 3.60
N VAL A 22 -6.11 -10.70 3.04
CA VAL A 22 -5.85 -9.50 2.22
C VAL A 22 -5.71 -9.85 0.72
N HIS A 23 -5.99 -11.11 0.36
CA HIS A 23 -6.07 -11.55 -1.04
C HIS A 23 -7.50 -11.43 -1.59
N GLY A 24 -7.61 -11.27 -2.91
CA GLY A 24 -8.88 -11.34 -3.64
C GLY A 24 -9.39 -10.00 -4.20
N ASN A 25 -8.87 -8.87 -3.71
CA ASN A 25 -9.23 -7.52 -4.16
C ASN A 25 -8.00 -6.61 -4.18
N THR A 26 -8.04 -5.53 -4.98
CA THR A 26 -7.03 -4.46 -4.92
C THR A 26 -7.05 -3.78 -3.56
N ILE A 27 -5.97 -3.09 -3.19
CA ILE A 27 -5.88 -2.39 -1.89
C ILE A 27 -7.04 -1.40 -1.74
N TRP A 28 -7.36 -0.68 -2.81
CA TRP A 28 -8.43 0.31 -2.85
C TRP A 28 -9.83 -0.30 -2.81
N ALA A 29 -9.96 -1.59 -3.15
CA ALA A 29 -11.20 -2.35 -3.04
C ALA A 29 -11.40 -3.02 -1.66
N GLN A 30 -10.42 -2.93 -0.75
CA GLN A 30 -10.60 -3.41 0.62
C GLN A 30 -11.73 -2.63 1.29
N ARG A 31 -12.71 -3.35 1.88
CA ARG A 31 -13.97 -2.78 2.39
C ARG A 31 -13.77 -1.54 3.27
N GLN A 32 -12.78 -1.57 4.18
CA GLN A 32 -12.52 -0.45 5.08
C GLN A 32 -11.85 0.74 4.37
N ILE A 33 -10.87 0.49 3.49
CA ILE A 33 -10.18 1.53 2.72
C ILE A 33 -11.16 2.23 1.77
N LYS A 34 -11.93 1.46 0.99
CA LYS A 34 -12.96 1.99 0.09
C LYS A 34 -13.96 2.87 0.84
N ARG A 35 -14.46 2.39 1.99
CA ARG A 35 -15.44 3.12 2.79
C ARG A 35 -14.86 4.41 3.38
N ALA A 36 -13.60 4.41 3.81
CA ALA A 36 -12.95 5.60 4.31
C ALA A 36 -12.78 6.67 3.22
N GLY A 37 -12.44 6.27 1.99
CA GLY A 37 -12.39 7.15 0.82
C GLY A 37 -13.76 7.75 0.47
N GLU A 38 -14.83 6.93 0.50
CA GLU A 38 -16.22 7.39 0.30
C GLU A 38 -16.68 8.41 1.36
N LEU A 39 -16.22 8.24 2.61
CA LEU A 39 -16.53 9.12 3.72
C LEU A 39 -15.64 10.38 3.76
N GLY A 40 -14.65 10.49 2.87
CA GLY A 40 -13.72 11.63 2.85
C GLY A 40 -12.78 11.69 4.05
N LEU A 41 -12.43 10.55 4.65
CA LEU A 41 -11.57 10.47 5.84
C LEU A 41 -10.06 10.52 5.52
N GLY A 42 -9.71 10.62 4.24
CA GLY A 42 -8.34 10.67 3.75
C GLY A 42 -8.29 10.45 2.24
N VAL A 43 -7.13 10.00 1.76
CA VAL A 43 -6.89 9.69 0.34
C VAL A 43 -7.88 8.65 -0.21
N LYS A 44 -8.30 8.86 -1.45
CA LYS A 44 -9.30 8.03 -2.14
C LYS A 44 -8.69 7.05 -3.14
N GLY A 45 -7.41 7.21 -3.45
CA GLY A 45 -6.74 6.42 -4.46
C GLY A 45 -5.27 6.78 -4.62
N PRO A 46 -4.57 6.10 -5.54
CA PRO A 46 -3.13 6.25 -5.72
C PRO A 46 -2.74 7.65 -6.20
N ASN A 47 -3.61 8.34 -6.92
CA ASN A 47 -3.34 9.68 -7.46
C ASN A 47 -3.33 10.80 -6.40
N GLU A 48 -3.73 10.50 -5.16
CA GLU A 48 -3.76 11.45 -4.04
C GLU A 48 -2.61 11.23 -3.05
N MET A 49 -1.66 10.34 -3.37
CA MET A 49 -0.51 10.07 -2.52
C MET A 49 0.76 9.73 -3.31
N GLU A 50 1.90 9.96 -2.67
CA GLU A 50 3.21 9.52 -3.17
C GLU A 50 3.91 8.65 -2.11
N LEU A 51 4.47 7.52 -2.55
CA LEU A 51 5.31 6.68 -1.70
C LEU A 51 6.78 7.08 -1.86
N LEU A 52 7.31 7.78 -0.86
CA LEU A 52 8.73 8.08 -0.72
C LEU A 52 9.43 6.98 0.06
N VAL A 53 10.62 6.59 -0.39
CA VAL A 53 11.36 5.43 0.14
C VAL A 53 12.82 5.81 0.29
N THR A 54 13.40 5.57 1.46
CA THR A 54 14.83 5.73 1.74
C THR A 54 15.32 4.51 2.52
N SER A 55 16.48 4.00 2.15
CA SER A 55 17.18 2.94 2.90
C SER A 55 18.21 3.57 3.82
N LEU A 56 18.41 2.98 5.01
CA LEU A 56 19.53 3.31 5.89
C LEU A 56 20.84 2.68 5.38
N GLU A 57 20.75 1.57 4.66
CA GLU A 57 21.88 0.86 4.08
C GLU A 57 22.02 1.19 2.59
N PRO A 58 23.20 1.66 2.14
CA PRO A 58 23.49 1.80 0.72
C PRO A 58 23.35 0.46 -0.01
N ASN A 59 22.69 0.46 -1.18
CA ASN A 59 22.52 -0.73 -2.03
C ASN A 59 21.72 -1.89 -1.40
N ASP A 60 20.81 -1.62 -0.46
CA ASP A 60 19.89 -2.65 0.04
C ASP A 60 18.87 -3.06 -1.04
N THR A 61 19.26 -4.08 -1.80
CA THR A 61 18.43 -4.66 -2.88
C THR A 61 17.17 -5.34 -2.37
N GLU A 62 17.17 -5.83 -1.14
CA GLU A 62 16.04 -6.54 -0.54
C GLU A 62 14.94 -5.55 -0.17
N PHE A 63 15.33 -4.49 0.53
CA PHE A 63 14.46 -3.37 0.85
C PHE A 63 13.93 -2.71 -0.43
N ALA A 64 14.79 -2.44 -1.42
CA ALA A 64 14.36 -1.87 -2.70
C ALA A 64 13.31 -2.75 -3.40
N ARG A 65 13.54 -4.07 -3.44
CA ARG A 65 12.59 -5.04 -4.00
C ARG A 65 11.25 -5.03 -3.26
N ARG A 66 11.25 -4.93 -1.93
CA ARG A 66 10.02 -4.84 -1.12
C ARG A 66 9.29 -3.53 -1.34
N ALA A 67 10.02 -2.41 -1.34
CA ALA A 67 9.46 -1.09 -1.61
C ALA A 67 8.77 -1.04 -2.97
N GLU A 68 9.37 -1.63 -4.00
CA GLU A 68 8.76 -1.75 -5.32
C GLU A 68 7.55 -2.69 -5.35
N ALA A 69 7.56 -3.76 -4.55
CA ALA A 69 6.37 -4.61 -4.40
C ALA A 69 5.20 -3.81 -3.78
N VAL A 70 5.48 -3.02 -2.73
CA VAL A 70 4.49 -2.12 -2.11
C VAL A 70 3.99 -1.08 -3.10
N ARG A 71 4.89 -0.44 -3.85
CA ARG A 71 4.55 0.57 -4.86
C ARG A 71 3.63 0.01 -5.94
N ARG A 72 3.98 -1.14 -6.53
CA ARG A 72 3.15 -1.78 -7.56
C ARG A 72 1.74 -2.09 -7.07
N ASP A 73 1.64 -2.54 -5.83
CA ASP A 73 0.36 -2.93 -5.26
C ASP A 73 -0.55 -1.72 -4.99
N LEU A 74 0.02 -0.60 -4.55
CA LEU A 74 -0.69 0.68 -4.39
C LEU A 74 -1.16 1.25 -5.74
N LEU A 75 -0.39 1.08 -6.81
CA LEU A 75 -0.74 1.60 -8.13
C LEU A 75 -1.73 0.71 -8.90
N THR A 76 -2.01 -0.49 -8.40
CA THR A 76 -3.00 -1.39 -9.00
C THR A 76 -4.40 -0.97 -8.56
N VAL A 77 -5.24 -0.55 -9.51
CA VAL A 77 -6.59 -0.03 -9.27
C VAL A 77 -7.64 -1.09 -9.55
#